data_AF-A0A095DA14-F1
#
_entry.id   AF-A0A095DA14-F1
#
_cell.length_a   1.000
_cell.length_b   1.000
_cell.length_c   1.000
_cell.angle_alpha   90.00
_cell.angle_beta   90.00
_cell.angle_gamma   90.00
#
_symmetry.space_group_name_H-M   'P 1'
#
loop_
_entity.id
_entity.type
_entity.pdbx_description
1 polymer ?
#
loop_
_entity_poly.entity_id
_entity_poly.type
_entity_poly.pdbx_seq_one_letter_code
_entity_poly.pdbx_strand_id
1 'polypeptide(L)'
;MTRLMLPASLLLLAACSGGEDKSQPEDSAAISPLQKAERPAPAEPAEPAVDADLPEAAEETPAKPEPKTAGNGKTIPPTIRGRWALKVADCKAKKGTDLTALTIDATNLRFYESHGELSRVRESDANRIVADYKFSGEGVEWDRRMQLDLADGGKTLVRRDSGEGAAAGAMRYTRCAE
;
A
#
# COMPACT_ATOMS: atom_id res chain seq x y z
N MET A 1 38.17 -41.80 29.91
CA MET A 1 36.76 -42.21 30.18
C MET A 1 36.21 -41.35 31.30
N THR A 2 35.27 -40.45 31.00
CA THR A 2 34.38 -39.87 32.02
C THR A 2 33.07 -39.51 31.34
N ARG A 3 32.06 -40.37 31.50
CA ARG A 3 30.66 -40.07 31.21
C ARG A 3 30.12 -39.25 32.38
N LEU A 4 29.57 -38.07 32.12
CA LEU A 4 28.66 -37.41 33.06
C LEU A 4 27.35 -37.12 32.33
N MET A 5 26.28 -37.63 32.93
CA MET A 5 24.93 -37.72 32.39
C MET A 5 24.24 -36.35 32.39
N LEU A 6 23.61 -35.97 31.28
CA LEU A 6 22.62 -34.89 31.25
C LEU A 6 21.24 -35.45 31.61
N PRO A 7 20.49 -34.84 32.55
CA PRO A 7 19.12 -35.22 32.82
C PRO A 7 18.18 -34.63 31.76
N ALA A 8 17.38 -35.50 31.14
CA ALA A 8 16.26 -35.16 30.29
C ALA A 8 15.15 -34.51 31.14
N SER A 9 14.89 -33.22 30.91
CA SER A 9 13.72 -32.55 31.46
C SER A 9 12.53 -32.78 30.54
N LEU A 10 11.55 -33.57 31.02
CA LEU A 10 10.23 -33.69 30.39
C LEU A 10 9.45 -32.38 30.57
N LEU A 11 9.13 -31.71 29.46
CA LEU A 11 8.10 -30.67 29.39
C LEU A 11 6.74 -31.35 29.20
N LEU A 12 5.89 -31.27 30.23
CA LEU A 12 4.48 -31.67 30.17
C LEU A 12 3.67 -30.61 29.41
N LEU A 13 3.12 -30.97 28.25
CA LEU A 13 2.08 -30.21 27.56
C LEU A 13 0.73 -30.44 28.28
N ALA A 14 0.25 -29.42 29.01
CA ALA A 14 -1.15 -29.34 29.41
C ALA A 14 -1.95 -28.75 28.23
N ALA A 15 -2.72 -29.61 27.55
CA ALA A 15 -3.69 -29.25 26.54
C ALA A 15 -5.09 -29.10 27.15
N CYS A 16 -5.85 -28.14 26.61
CA CYS A 16 -7.31 -28.02 26.56
C CYS A 16 -8.14 -28.03 27.86
N SER A 17 -8.71 -26.87 28.17
CA SER A 17 -10.05 -26.72 28.76
C SER A 17 -10.64 -25.48 28.09
N GLY A 18 -11.71 -25.55 27.29
CA GLY A 18 -13.01 -26.11 27.64
C GLY A 18 -13.94 -24.92 27.92
N GLY A 19 -14.38 -24.25 26.84
CA GLY A 19 -15.22 -23.05 26.91
C GLY A 19 -16.33 -23.14 25.88
N GLU A 20 -17.33 -23.93 26.21
CA GLU A 20 -18.62 -24.01 25.52
C GLU A 20 -19.46 -22.80 25.96
N ASP A 21 -19.60 -21.79 25.08
CA ASP A 21 -20.60 -20.75 25.29
C ASP A 21 -21.84 -21.01 24.45
N LYS A 22 -22.98 -20.82 25.11
CA LYS A 22 -24.22 -21.54 24.92
C LYS A 22 -25.00 -20.98 23.75
N SER A 23 -25.61 -21.88 22.99
CA SER A 23 -26.72 -21.61 22.10
C SER A 23 -27.79 -20.78 22.81
N GLN A 24 -28.15 -19.65 22.21
CA GLN A 24 -29.27 -18.82 22.62
C GLN A 24 -30.49 -19.22 21.76
N PRO A 25 -31.62 -19.63 22.35
CA PRO A 25 -32.87 -19.78 21.61
C PRO A 25 -33.57 -18.41 21.53
N GLU A 26 -33.77 -18.00 20.29
CA GLU A 26 -35.03 -17.51 19.69
C GLU A 26 -35.90 -16.58 20.55
N ASP A 27 -36.03 -15.32 20.12
CA ASP A 27 -37.29 -14.61 20.25
C ASP A 27 -37.74 -14.09 18.89
N SER A 28 -39.01 -14.35 18.61
CA SER A 28 -39.63 -14.28 17.31
C SER A 28 -40.12 -12.87 16.98
N ALA A 29 -40.05 -12.57 15.68
CA ALA A 29 -41.06 -11.85 14.90
C ALA A 29 -41.53 -10.46 15.37
N ALA A 30 -41.14 -9.45 14.58
CA ALA A 30 -42.11 -8.47 14.09
C ALA A 30 -41.67 -7.95 12.71
N ILE A 31 -42.15 -8.64 11.67
CA ILE A 31 -42.13 -8.15 10.29
C ILE A 31 -43.28 -7.15 10.20
N SER A 32 -42.98 -5.84 10.12
CA SER A 32 -43.98 -4.84 9.76
C SER A 32 -44.03 -4.62 8.25
N PRO A 33 -45.21 -4.31 7.68
CA PRO A 33 -45.53 -4.65 6.31
C PRO A 33 -45.07 -3.59 5.30
N LEU A 34 -44.81 -4.10 4.09
CA LEU A 34 -44.78 -3.37 2.83
C LEU A 34 -45.89 -2.32 2.75
N GLN A 35 -45.52 -1.04 2.71
CA GLN A 35 -46.34 -0.02 2.07
C GLN A 35 -45.80 0.22 0.67
N LYS A 36 -46.50 -0.39 -0.29
CA LYS A 36 -46.51 0.06 -1.67
C LYS A 36 -47.44 1.26 -1.73
N ALA A 37 -46.93 2.41 -2.17
CA ALA A 37 -47.76 3.49 -2.67
C ALA A 37 -47.04 4.18 -3.82
N GLU A 38 -47.75 4.17 -4.94
CA GLU A 38 -47.51 4.75 -6.25
C GLU A 38 -46.62 6.00 -6.37
N ARG A 39 -45.92 5.98 -7.51
CA ARG A 39 -45.17 7.06 -8.13
C ARG A 39 -46.13 8.02 -8.86
N PRO A 40 -46.02 9.34 -8.66
CA PRO A 40 -46.38 10.30 -9.70
C PRO A 40 -45.11 10.82 -10.39
N ALA A 41 -45.18 10.95 -11.71
CA ALA A 41 -44.34 11.83 -12.52
C ALA A 41 -45.27 12.88 -13.15
N PRO A 42 -44.74 13.91 -13.83
CA PRO A 42 -43.83 14.96 -13.37
C PRO A 42 -44.54 16.35 -13.43
N ALA A 43 -44.04 17.34 -12.69
CA ALA A 43 -44.40 18.74 -12.91
C ALA A 43 -43.20 19.50 -13.50
N GLU A 44 -43.41 20.10 -14.68
CA GLU A 44 -42.51 21.04 -15.36
C GLU A 44 -42.65 22.47 -14.76
N PRO A 45 -41.83 23.45 -15.15
CA PRO A 45 -41.01 24.24 -14.23
C PRO A 45 -41.60 25.63 -13.94
N ALA A 46 -41.23 26.19 -12.79
CA ALA A 46 -41.38 27.63 -12.53
C ALA A 46 -40.01 28.19 -12.16
N GLU A 47 -39.50 29.04 -13.06
CA GLU A 47 -38.34 29.90 -12.85
C GLU A 47 -38.55 30.80 -11.61
N PRO A 48 -37.45 31.21 -10.97
CA PRO A 48 -37.35 32.64 -10.74
C PRO A 48 -36.02 33.20 -11.26
N ALA A 49 -36.21 34.20 -12.12
CA ALA A 49 -35.53 35.50 -12.12
C ALA A 49 -34.07 35.54 -11.64
N VAL A 50 -33.23 35.86 -12.62
CA VAL A 50 -31.94 36.55 -12.55
C VAL A 50 -31.73 37.36 -11.26
N ASP A 51 -30.67 37.03 -10.52
CA ASP A 51 -29.96 38.00 -9.71
C ASP A 51 -28.53 38.07 -10.25
N ALA A 52 -28.20 39.24 -10.78
CA ALA A 52 -26.92 39.56 -11.37
C ALA A 52 -26.09 40.27 -10.30
N ASP A 53 -25.23 39.53 -9.60
CA ASP A 53 -23.93 40.00 -9.11
C ASP A 53 -23.21 38.85 -8.35
N LEU A 54 -22.42 38.04 -9.06
CA LEU A 54 -21.43 37.15 -8.44
C LEU A 54 -20.14 37.23 -9.27
N PRO A 55 -18.96 37.46 -8.65
CA PRO A 55 -17.72 37.57 -9.40
C PRO A 55 -17.37 36.24 -10.07
N GLU A 56 -16.97 36.34 -11.34
CA GLU A 56 -16.53 35.25 -12.20
C GLU A 56 -15.49 34.38 -11.48
N ALA A 57 -15.91 33.23 -10.96
CA ALA A 57 -15.00 32.17 -10.60
C ALA A 57 -14.43 31.64 -11.92
N ALA A 58 -13.20 32.06 -12.24
CA ALA A 58 -12.46 31.53 -13.36
C ALA A 58 -12.54 30.00 -13.33
N GLU A 59 -13.28 29.42 -14.27
CA GLU A 59 -13.27 28.00 -14.52
C GLU A 59 -11.85 27.62 -14.92
N GLU A 60 -11.07 27.12 -13.96
CA GLU A 60 -9.82 26.44 -14.25
C GLU A 60 -10.17 25.25 -15.13
N THR A 61 -9.90 25.42 -16.43
CA THR A 61 -10.00 24.37 -17.43
C THR A 61 -9.22 23.17 -16.92
N PRO A 62 -9.83 21.95 -16.81
CA PRO A 62 -9.10 20.77 -16.41
C PRO A 62 -7.87 20.60 -17.30
N ALA A 63 -6.68 20.71 -16.70
CA ALA A 63 -5.44 20.53 -17.41
C ALA A 63 -5.47 19.18 -18.14
N LYS A 64 -5.34 19.24 -19.47
CA LYS A 64 -5.19 18.06 -20.32
C LYS A 64 -4.08 17.18 -19.73
N PRO A 65 -4.32 15.88 -19.48
CA PRO A 65 -3.29 15.02 -18.89
C PRO A 65 -2.06 15.07 -19.80
N GLU A 66 -0.94 15.54 -19.25
CA GLU A 66 0.34 15.51 -19.93
C GLU A 66 0.63 14.06 -20.37
N PRO A 67 1.25 13.86 -21.54
CA PRO A 67 1.55 12.52 -22.02
C PRO A 67 2.44 11.84 -20.99
N LYS A 68 1.85 10.87 -20.28
CA LYS A 68 2.59 9.97 -19.41
C LYS A 68 3.63 9.29 -20.27
N THR A 69 4.91 9.62 -20.12
CA THR A 69 5.99 8.86 -20.75
C THR A 69 5.82 7.42 -20.28
N ALA A 70 5.35 6.53 -21.14
CA ALA A 70 5.12 5.15 -20.76
C ALA A 70 6.46 4.51 -20.39
N GLY A 71 6.54 3.88 -19.22
CA GLY A 71 7.70 3.05 -18.89
C GLY A 71 7.81 1.92 -19.91
N ASN A 72 9.01 1.39 -20.13
CA ASN A 72 9.25 0.31 -21.10
C ASN A 72 8.57 -1.04 -20.73
N GLY A 73 7.78 -1.07 -19.65
CA GLY A 73 7.03 -2.24 -19.17
C GLY A 73 7.89 -3.42 -18.71
N LYS A 74 9.22 -3.25 -18.64
CA LYS A 74 10.18 -4.33 -18.34
C LYS A 74 11.06 -4.03 -17.13
N THR A 75 11.28 -2.75 -16.86
CA THR A 75 12.17 -2.27 -15.79
C THR A 75 11.47 -1.20 -14.97
N ILE A 76 11.95 -0.97 -13.75
CA ILE A 76 11.51 0.15 -12.93
C ILE A 76 11.83 1.47 -13.68
N PRO A 77 10.88 2.42 -13.82
CA PRO A 77 11.11 3.68 -14.52
C PRO A 77 12.34 4.45 -14.00
N PRO A 78 13.19 5.03 -14.88
CA PRO A 78 14.42 5.73 -14.48
C PRO A 78 14.24 6.82 -13.42
N THR A 79 13.15 7.57 -13.52
CA THR A 79 12.69 8.58 -12.55
C THR A 79 12.44 8.03 -11.16
N ILE A 80 12.00 6.78 -11.00
CA ILE A 80 11.75 6.14 -9.69
C ILE A 80 13.05 5.61 -9.05
N ARG A 81 14.06 5.35 -9.86
CA ARG A 81 15.36 4.82 -9.42
C ARG A 81 16.12 5.82 -8.56
N GLY A 82 17.09 5.28 -7.84
CA GLY A 82 17.98 6.03 -6.94
C GLY A 82 17.82 5.59 -5.49
N ARG A 83 18.34 6.43 -4.59
CA ARG A 83 18.31 6.19 -3.15
C ARG A 83 17.27 7.08 -2.48
N TRP A 84 16.53 6.47 -1.57
CA TRP A 84 15.40 7.04 -0.85
C TRP A 84 15.54 6.72 0.63
N ALA A 85 14.95 7.49 1.54
CA ALA A 85 14.90 7.13 2.96
C ALA A 85 13.62 7.63 3.65
N LEU A 86 13.09 6.87 4.61
CA LEU A 86 11.99 7.36 5.47
C LEU A 86 12.51 8.43 6.44
N LYS A 87 13.70 8.23 6.99
CA LYS A 87 14.41 9.21 7.82
C LYS A 87 15.47 9.87 6.98
N VAL A 88 15.40 11.20 6.82
CA VAL A 88 16.38 11.97 6.03
C VAL A 88 17.82 11.77 6.51
N ALA A 89 18.04 11.52 7.81
CA ALA A 89 19.36 11.20 8.36
C ALA A 89 20.00 9.96 7.70
N ASP A 90 19.20 8.97 7.30
CA ASP A 90 19.69 7.73 6.69
C ASP A 90 20.17 7.95 5.25
N CYS A 91 19.80 9.07 4.62
CA CYS A 91 20.36 9.45 3.32
C CYS A 91 21.87 9.69 3.35
N LYS A 92 22.47 9.95 4.51
CA LYS A 92 23.94 10.11 4.64
C LYS A 92 24.57 9.07 5.57
N ALA A 93 23.77 8.19 6.14
CA ALA A 93 24.26 7.13 7.01
C ALA A 93 25.12 6.13 6.23
N LYS A 94 26.08 5.52 6.92
CA LYS A 94 26.93 4.47 6.36
C LYS A 94 26.07 3.24 6.05
N LYS A 95 26.42 2.51 5.01
CA LYS A 95 25.77 1.24 4.67
C LYS A 95 25.76 0.32 5.90
N GLY A 96 24.58 -0.22 6.23
CA GLY A 96 24.36 -1.06 7.41
C GLY A 96 23.94 -0.29 8.66
N THR A 97 23.96 1.05 8.62
CA THR A 97 23.37 1.93 9.65
C THR A 97 22.21 2.76 9.10
N ASP A 98 21.97 2.68 7.80
CA ASP A 98 20.94 3.37 7.04
C ASP A 98 19.61 2.59 7.05
N LEU A 99 19.08 2.33 8.25
CA LEU A 99 18.00 1.36 8.48
C LEU A 99 16.70 1.64 7.72
N THR A 100 16.45 2.89 7.32
CA THR A 100 15.27 3.26 6.54
C THR A 100 15.56 3.57 5.08
N ALA A 101 16.80 3.38 4.62
CA ALA A 101 17.16 3.60 3.24
C ALA A 101 16.59 2.51 2.33
N LEU A 102 16.10 2.95 1.17
CA LEU A 102 15.63 2.13 0.07
C LEU A 102 16.42 2.52 -1.18
N THR A 103 17.15 1.58 -1.75
CA THR A 103 17.83 1.75 -3.03
C THR A 103 17.07 1.02 -4.12
N ILE A 104 16.83 1.70 -5.23
CA ILE A 104 16.05 1.20 -6.36
C ILE A 104 16.88 1.32 -7.63
N ASP A 105 17.14 0.20 -8.29
CA ASP A 105 17.77 0.19 -9.62
C ASP A 105 16.77 -0.24 -10.71
N ALA A 106 17.25 -0.68 -11.87
CA ALA A 106 16.38 -1.07 -12.97
C ALA A 106 15.47 -2.27 -12.65
N THR A 107 15.92 -3.19 -11.80
CA THR A 107 15.26 -4.47 -11.52
C THR A 107 15.28 -4.87 -10.06
N ASN A 108 15.86 -4.08 -9.16
CA ASN A 108 16.01 -4.43 -7.75
C ASN A 108 15.54 -3.33 -6.81
N LEU A 109 15.03 -3.77 -5.66
CA LEU A 109 14.76 -3.00 -4.46
C LEU A 109 15.63 -3.53 -3.33
N ARG A 110 16.32 -2.65 -2.61
CA ARG A 110 17.16 -3.03 -1.46
C ARG A 110 16.83 -2.13 -0.28
N PHE A 111 16.40 -2.69 0.83
CA PHE A 111 16.18 -1.96 2.08
C PHE A 111 16.51 -2.85 3.28
N TYR A 112 17.17 -2.28 4.29
CA TYR A 112 17.64 -3.04 5.45
C TYR A 112 18.40 -4.32 5.03
N GLU A 113 17.93 -5.51 5.46
CA GLU A 113 18.47 -6.83 5.12
C GLU A 113 17.71 -7.52 3.97
N SER A 114 16.74 -6.82 3.36
CA SER A 114 15.89 -7.37 2.29
C SER A 114 16.37 -6.97 0.88
N HIS A 115 16.33 -7.93 -0.04
CA HIS A 115 16.54 -7.72 -1.47
C HIS A 115 15.33 -8.26 -2.25
N GLY A 116 14.67 -7.37 -2.99
CA GLY A 116 13.56 -7.70 -3.91
C GLY A 116 14.00 -7.61 -5.36
N GLU A 117 13.78 -8.67 -6.12
CA GLU A 117 13.96 -8.73 -7.57
C GLU A 117 12.62 -8.53 -8.27
N LEU A 118 12.59 -7.67 -9.29
CA LEU A 118 11.43 -7.41 -10.13
C LEU A 118 11.06 -8.67 -10.92
N SER A 119 9.90 -9.26 -10.62
CA SER A 119 9.43 -10.47 -11.31
C SER A 119 8.47 -10.15 -12.46
N ARG A 120 7.58 -9.18 -12.26
CA ARG A 120 6.59 -8.79 -13.28
C ARG A 120 6.15 -7.34 -13.12
N VAL A 121 6.26 -6.56 -14.18
CA VAL A 121 5.59 -5.25 -14.28
C VAL A 121 4.13 -5.48 -14.67
N ARG A 122 3.20 -4.91 -13.90
CA ARG A 122 1.75 -4.99 -14.17
C ARG A 122 1.24 -3.72 -14.85
N GLU A 123 1.68 -2.58 -14.33
CA GLU A 123 1.36 -1.25 -14.84
C GLU A 123 2.61 -0.38 -14.71
N SER A 124 2.90 0.46 -15.69
CA SER A 124 4.03 1.39 -15.60
C SER A 124 3.78 2.65 -16.42
N ASP A 125 4.06 3.79 -15.80
CA ASP A 125 4.23 5.08 -16.44
C ASP A 125 5.55 5.71 -15.95
N ALA A 126 5.79 6.98 -16.31
CA ALA A 126 7.01 7.68 -15.94
C ALA A 126 7.17 7.78 -14.43
N ASN A 127 6.11 8.06 -13.68
CA ASN A 127 6.19 8.42 -12.26
C ASN A 127 5.56 7.37 -11.35
N ARG A 128 5.08 6.27 -11.92
CA ARG A 128 4.41 5.19 -11.21
C ARG A 128 4.74 3.82 -11.80
N ILE A 129 4.84 2.84 -10.92
CA ILE A 129 4.88 1.42 -11.28
C ILE A 129 4.05 0.59 -10.29
N VAL A 130 3.31 -0.40 -10.81
CA VAL A 130 2.79 -1.52 -10.04
C VAL A 130 3.47 -2.78 -10.53
N ALA A 131 4.13 -3.49 -9.62
CA ALA A 131 4.90 -4.67 -9.96
C ALA A 131 4.86 -5.72 -8.86
N ASP A 132 5.05 -6.97 -9.29
CA ASP A 132 5.31 -8.10 -8.42
C ASP A 132 6.83 -8.26 -8.25
N TYR A 133 7.27 -8.57 -7.04
CA TYR A 133 8.66 -8.73 -6.66
C TYR A 133 8.85 -10.03 -5.89
N LYS A 134 9.99 -10.69 -6.11
CA LYS A 134 10.49 -11.81 -5.31
C LYS A 134 11.49 -11.28 -4.29
N PHE A 135 11.14 -11.31 -3.02
CA PHE A 135 12.00 -10.86 -1.94
C PHE A 135 12.71 -12.02 -1.25
N SER A 136 13.90 -11.70 -0.75
CA SER A 136 14.67 -12.52 0.18
C SER A 136 15.23 -11.63 1.30
N GLY A 137 15.29 -12.16 2.52
CA GLY A 137 15.83 -11.48 3.70
C GLY A 137 15.74 -12.37 4.93
N GLU A 138 16.69 -12.27 5.86
CA GLU A 138 16.70 -13.06 7.12
C GLU A 138 16.55 -14.59 6.93
N GLY A 139 16.90 -15.11 5.75
CA GLY A 139 16.78 -16.53 5.42
C GLY A 139 15.38 -16.97 4.95
N VAL A 140 14.45 -16.04 4.73
CA VAL A 140 13.13 -16.30 4.17
C VAL A 140 12.97 -15.66 2.80
N GLU A 141 12.14 -16.28 1.96
CA GLU A 141 11.71 -15.74 0.66
C GLU A 141 10.21 -15.49 0.67
N TRP A 142 9.76 -14.43 0.02
CA TRP A 142 8.34 -14.12 -0.12
C TRP A 142 8.05 -13.31 -1.38
N ASP A 143 6.84 -13.43 -1.89
CA ASP A 143 6.36 -12.58 -2.98
C ASP A 143 5.68 -11.32 -2.42
N ARG A 144 5.87 -10.20 -3.11
CA ARG A 144 5.21 -8.94 -2.76
C ARG A 144 4.79 -8.18 -4.01
N ARG A 145 3.51 -7.80 -4.04
CA ARG A 145 3.04 -6.77 -4.97
C ARG A 145 3.21 -5.39 -4.35
N MET A 146 3.88 -4.50 -5.07
CA MET A 146 4.11 -3.12 -4.65
C MET A 146 3.62 -2.14 -5.70
N GLN A 147 3.08 -1.02 -5.22
CA GLN A 147 2.91 0.20 -5.98
C GLN A 147 3.91 1.24 -5.49
N LEU A 148 4.59 1.88 -6.44
CA LEU A 148 5.54 2.96 -6.21
C LEU A 148 5.07 4.17 -7.01
N ASP A 149 4.76 5.27 -6.33
CA ASP A 149 4.31 6.52 -6.93
C ASP A 149 5.28 7.65 -6.55
N LEU A 150 5.67 8.48 -7.51
CA LEU A 150 6.34 9.75 -7.24
C LEU A 150 5.32 10.84 -6.92
N ALA A 151 5.59 11.57 -5.85
CA ALA A 151 4.86 12.75 -5.43
C ALA A 151 5.82 13.95 -5.31
N ASP A 152 5.26 15.14 -5.07
CA ASP A 152 6.02 16.33 -4.70
C ASP A 152 7.11 16.69 -5.74
N GLY A 153 6.77 16.55 -7.02
CA GLY A 153 7.70 16.79 -8.15
C GLY A 153 8.86 15.80 -8.20
N GLY A 154 8.67 14.55 -7.74
CA GLY A 154 9.71 13.51 -7.73
C GLY A 154 10.63 13.53 -6.52
N LYS A 155 10.35 14.39 -5.52
CA LYS A 155 11.09 14.48 -4.25
C LYS A 155 10.63 13.46 -3.22
N THR A 156 9.43 12.91 -3.40
CA THR A 156 8.85 11.91 -2.49
C THR A 156 8.45 10.67 -3.26
N LEU A 157 8.83 9.50 -2.72
CA LEU A 157 8.37 8.20 -3.19
C LEU A 157 7.34 7.66 -2.21
N VAL A 158 6.14 7.39 -2.69
CA VAL A 158 5.07 6.75 -1.92
C VAL A 158 5.04 5.28 -2.30
N ARG A 159 5.32 4.41 -1.32
CA ARG A 159 5.26 2.96 -1.46
C ARG A 159 3.99 2.43 -0.80
N ARG A 160 3.28 1.56 -1.52
CA ARG A 160 2.16 0.78 -0.99
C ARG A 160 2.37 -0.69 -1.30
N ASP A 161 2.23 -1.51 -0.27
CA ASP A 161 2.43 -2.95 -0.35
C ASP A 161 1.06 -3.65 -0.29
N SER A 162 0.95 -4.78 -0.99
CA SER A 162 -0.27 -5.59 -1.00
C SER A 162 0.06 -7.09 -0.98
N GLY A 163 -0.92 -7.89 -0.57
CA GLY A 163 -0.76 -9.33 -0.33
C GLY A 163 -0.47 -9.65 1.14
N GLU A 164 -0.32 -10.94 1.44
CA GLU A 164 -0.10 -11.45 2.79
C GLU A 164 1.15 -10.85 3.44
N GLY A 165 1.07 -10.47 4.71
CA GLY A 165 2.18 -9.85 5.45
C GLY A 165 2.60 -8.44 4.95
N ALA A 166 1.79 -7.77 4.13
CA ALA A 166 2.08 -6.40 3.69
C ALA A 166 2.08 -5.43 4.87
N ALA A 167 2.98 -4.46 4.84
CA ALA A 167 2.92 -3.33 5.77
C ALA A 167 1.57 -2.59 5.62
N ALA A 168 0.98 -2.22 6.75
CA ALA A 168 -0.26 -1.46 6.75
C ALA A 168 -0.01 -0.01 6.30
N GLY A 169 -0.78 0.45 5.31
CA GLY A 169 -0.75 1.83 4.84
C GLY A 169 0.40 2.16 3.88
N ALA A 170 0.53 3.45 3.57
CA ALA A 170 1.55 3.95 2.65
C ALA A 170 2.80 4.42 3.40
N MET A 171 3.97 4.07 2.89
CA MET A 171 5.27 4.56 3.35
C MET A 171 5.72 5.71 2.45
N ARG A 172 6.14 6.84 3.04
CA ARG A 172 6.63 8.01 2.29
C ARG A 172 8.12 8.18 2.51
N TYR A 173 8.89 8.04 1.45
CA TYR A 173 10.34 8.22 1.45
C TYR A 173 10.71 9.57 0.84
N THR A 174 11.77 10.18 1.36
CA THR A 174 12.41 11.36 0.77
C THR A 174 13.50 10.92 -0.19
N ARG A 175 13.63 11.57 -1.35
CA ARG A 175 14.74 11.36 -2.26
C ARG A 175 16.03 11.79 -1.58
N CYS A 176 17.03 10.91 -1.57
CA CYS A 176 18.35 11.29 -1.10
C CYS A 176 19.05 12.12 -2.18
N ALA A 177 19.65 13.24 -1.77
CA ALA A 177 20.58 13.95 -2.64
C ALA A 177 21.78 13.04 -2.95
N GLU A 178 22.27 13.12 -4.19
CA GLU A 178 23.52 12.46 -4.58
C GLU A 178 24.74 13.06 -3.86
#